data_AF-A0A367LYU2-F1
#
_entry.id   AF-A0A367LYU2-F1
#
_cell.length_a   1.000
_cell.length_b   1.000
_cell.length_c   1.000
_cell.angle_alpha   90.00
_cell.angle_beta   90.00
_cell.angle_gamma   90.00
#
_symmetry.space_group_name_H-M   'P 1'
#
loop_
_entity.id
_entity.type
_entity.pdbx_description
1 polymer ?
#
loop_
_entity_poly.entity_id
_entity_poly.type
_entity_poly.pdbx_seq_one_letter_code
_entity_poly.pdbx_strand_id
1 'polypeptide(L)'
;FTGDERRRRELLEQRTRDAEDGRAKAELARQDVEQVLNQRLLGKVLPEVVVRLLRDAWSKVMLLICLKHGKASAEWREALDTMDELIWSVGPHDDPLSRQQLLERVPGLLKALREGLASAAFDPFSTGEFFSQLETLHVQGLQRDKRGEAAVADSPLLDEASPGTAAEKPRAPVMLRVVEEIVLTS
;
A
#
# COMPACT_ATOMS: atom_id res chain seq x y z
N PHE A 1 -6.80 6.65 57.82
CA PHE A 1 -7.65 7.12 56.73
C PHE A 1 -6.89 7.86 55.61
N THR A 2 -5.91 8.72 55.91
CA THR A 2 -5.16 9.51 54.91
C THR A 2 -4.15 8.74 54.04
N GLY A 3 -3.65 7.58 54.46
CA GLY A 3 -2.67 6.79 53.69
C GLY A 3 -3.26 5.99 52.52
N ASP A 4 -4.44 5.42 52.73
CA ASP A 4 -5.15 4.62 51.71
C ASP A 4 -5.69 5.52 50.59
N GLU A 5 -6.14 6.72 50.96
CA GLU A 5 -6.61 7.75 50.03
C GLU A 5 -5.48 8.33 49.17
N ARG A 6 -4.27 8.48 49.73
CA ARG A 6 -3.08 8.93 48.99
C ARG A 6 -2.61 7.89 47.98
N ARG A 7 -2.57 6.60 48.37
CA ARG A 7 -2.18 5.50 47.49
C ARG A 7 -3.18 5.23 46.38
N ARG A 8 -4.49 5.43 46.64
CA ARG A 8 -5.55 5.34 45.63
C ARG A 8 -5.49 6.50 44.63
N ARG A 9 -5.14 7.70 45.09
CA ARG A 9 -4.89 8.87 44.21
C ARG A 9 -3.65 8.65 43.34
N GLU A 10 -2.54 8.17 43.90
CA GLU A 10 -1.32 7.86 43.14
C GLU A 10 -1.55 6.81 42.05
N LEU A 11 -2.29 5.72 42.35
CA LEU A 11 -2.62 4.69 41.37
C LEU A 11 -3.55 5.19 40.25
N LEU A 12 -4.48 6.11 40.56
CA LEU A 12 -5.34 6.73 39.56
C LEU A 12 -4.55 7.73 38.70
N GLU A 13 -3.75 8.59 39.31
CA GLU A 13 -2.88 9.53 38.61
C GLU A 13 -1.89 8.81 37.70
N GLN A 14 -1.33 7.68 38.14
CA GLN A 14 -0.41 6.88 37.34
C GLN A 14 -1.11 6.23 36.14
N ARG A 15 -2.31 5.68 36.34
CA ARG A 15 -3.12 5.13 35.22
C ARG A 15 -3.57 6.20 34.23
N THR A 16 -3.91 7.39 34.70
CA THR A 16 -4.28 8.50 33.82
C THR A 16 -3.07 8.96 33.00
N ARG A 17 -1.89 9.11 33.62
CA ARG A 17 -0.66 9.46 32.92
C ARG A 17 -0.26 8.40 31.89
N ASP A 18 -0.30 7.12 32.25
CA ASP A 18 0.05 6.03 31.32
C ASP A 18 -0.91 5.98 30.12
N ALA A 19 -2.20 6.26 30.34
CA ALA A 19 -3.20 6.34 29.27
C ALA A 19 -3.02 7.57 28.38
N GLU A 20 -2.69 8.73 28.96
CA GLU A 20 -2.42 9.96 28.23
C GLU A 20 -1.12 9.87 27.41
N ASP A 21 -0.05 9.32 27.99
CA ASP A 21 1.22 9.08 27.30
C ASP A 21 1.06 8.06 26.16
N GLY A 22 0.26 7.00 26.37
CA GLY A 22 -0.07 6.04 25.33
C GLY A 22 -0.83 6.67 24.17
N ARG A 23 -1.78 7.57 24.46
CA ARG A 23 -2.53 8.32 23.45
C ARG A 23 -1.64 9.30 22.69
N ALA A 24 -0.80 10.06 23.39
CA ALA A 24 0.12 10.99 22.77
C ALA A 24 1.11 10.28 21.82
N LYS A 25 1.65 9.13 22.23
CA LYS A 25 2.54 8.32 21.37
C LYS A 25 1.81 7.76 20.15
N ALA A 26 0.57 7.29 20.32
CA ALA A 26 -0.24 6.79 19.20
C ALA A 26 -0.61 7.89 18.21
N GLU A 27 -0.84 9.11 18.69
CA GLU A 27 -1.14 10.25 17.83
C GLU A 27 0.09 10.69 17.02
N LEU A 28 1.26 10.81 17.66
CA LEU A 28 2.51 11.11 16.97
C LEU A 28 2.86 10.05 15.93
N ALA A 29 2.71 8.76 16.28
CA ALA A 29 2.95 7.66 15.35
C ALA A 29 1.98 7.70 14.14
N ARG A 30 0.72 8.09 14.35
CA ARG A 30 -0.23 8.29 13.25
C ARG A 30 0.18 9.42 12.33
N GLN A 31 0.56 10.57 12.89
CA GLN A 31 1.03 11.73 12.11
C GLN A 31 2.27 11.38 11.28
N ASP A 32 3.22 10.65 11.87
CA ASP A 32 4.42 10.18 11.16
C ASP A 32 4.04 9.24 9.98
N VAL A 33 3.12 8.30 10.18
CA VAL A 33 2.64 7.40 9.11
C VAL A 33 1.90 8.16 8.02
N GLU A 34 1.02 9.09 8.41
CA GLU A 34 0.24 9.93 7.50
C GLU A 34 1.14 10.77 6.60
N GLN A 35 2.14 11.44 7.21
CA GLN A 35 3.10 12.25 6.49
C GLN A 35 3.85 11.42 5.45
N VAL A 36 4.28 10.21 5.81
CA VAL A 36 4.96 9.31 4.87
C VAL A 36 4.05 8.90 3.71
N LEU A 37 2.81 8.48 4.01
CA LEU A 37 1.84 8.09 2.98
C LEU A 37 1.60 9.25 2.01
N ASN A 38 1.40 10.46 2.52
CA ASN A 38 1.19 11.65 1.70
C ASN A 38 2.40 11.99 0.85
N GLN A 39 3.61 11.97 1.41
CA GLN A 39 4.84 12.22 0.65
C GLN A 39 5.03 11.24 -0.52
N ARG A 40 4.61 9.99 -0.34
CA ARG A 40 4.80 8.91 -1.31
C ARG A 40 3.68 8.83 -2.33
N LEU A 41 2.45 9.17 -1.96
CA LEU A 41 1.27 8.96 -2.79
C LEU A 41 0.79 10.24 -3.47
N LEU A 42 0.93 11.40 -2.83
CA LEU A 42 0.37 12.65 -3.34
C LEU A 42 1.00 13.04 -4.68
N GLY A 43 0.15 13.36 -5.65
CA GLY A 43 0.55 13.69 -7.01
C GLY A 43 0.83 12.48 -7.92
N LYS A 44 0.90 11.25 -7.39
CA LYS A 44 1.08 10.04 -8.20
C LYS A 44 -0.26 9.53 -8.75
N VAL A 45 -0.17 8.79 -9.85
CA VAL A 45 -1.29 8.04 -10.44
C VAL A 45 -1.08 6.57 -10.12
N LEU A 46 -1.94 5.99 -9.29
CA LEU A 46 -1.82 4.62 -8.80
C LEU A 46 -3.16 3.90 -8.95
N PRO A 47 -3.17 2.56 -9.11
CA PRO A 47 -4.40 1.79 -9.09
C PRO A 47 -5.15 1.99 -7.77
N GLU A 48 -6.47 2.14 -7.83
CA GLU A 48 -7.33 2.37 -6.66
C GLU A 48 -7.09 1.34 -5.53
N VAL A 49 -6.97 0.06 -5.92
CA VAL A 49 -6.73 -1.04 -5.00
C VAL A 49 -5.46 -0.86 -4.18
N VAL A 50 -4.40 -0.28 -4.76
CA VAL A 50 -3.12 -0.01 -4.08
C VAL A 50 -3.28 1.14 -3.10
N VAL A 51 -3.96 2.21 -3.51
CA VAL A 51 -4.21 3.37 -2.64
C VAL A 51 -5.05 2.94 -1.42
N ARG A 52 -6.09 2.13 -1.64
CA ARG A 52 -6.91 1.56 -0.56
C ARG A 52 -6.10 0.66 0.36
N LEU A 53 -5.29 -0.25 -0.18
CA LEU A 53 -4.43 -1.10 0.66
C LEU A 53 -3.49 -0.24 1.54
N LEU A 54 -2.78 0.71 0.94
CA LEU A 54 -1.78 1.50 1.65
C LEU A 54 -2.43 2.33 2.77
N ARG A 55 -3.59 2.94 2.49
CA ARG A 55 -4.34 3.73 3.46
C ARG A 55 -5.03 2.89 4.53
N ASP A 56 -5.69 1.79 4.17
CA ASP A 56 -6.62 1.09 5.07
C ASP A 56 -5.95 -0.06 5.83
N ALA A 57 -4.85 -0.60 5.29
CA ALA A 57 -4.17 -1.77 5.82
C ALA A 57 -2.69 -1.50 6.13
N TRP A 58 -1.90 -1.02 5.17
CA TRP A 58 -0.46 -0.80 5.38
C TRP A 58 -0.17 0.29 6.41
N SER A 59 -1.00 1.34 6.47
CA SER A 59 -0.94 2.36 7.53
C SER A 59 -0.99 1.76 8.94
N LYS A 60 -1.81 0.72 9.15
CA LYS A 60 -1.93 0.02 10.43
C LYS A 60 -0.68 -0.80 10.74
N VAL A 61 -0.10 -1.45 9.73
CA VAL A 61 1.18 -2.16 9.85
C VAL A 61 2.26 -1.18 10.32
N MET A 62 2.41 -0.05 9.64
CA MET A 62 3.40 0.97 9.97
C MET A 62 3.14 1.58 11.36
N LEU A 63 1.89 1.84 11.71
CA LEU A 63 1.53 2.34 13.05
C LEU A 63 1.97 1.36 14.16
N LEU A 64 1.70 0.07 13.98
CA LEU A 64 2.12 -0.97 14.92
C LEU A 64 3.65 -1.07 15.03
N ILE A 65 4.36 -0.96 13.91
CA ILE A 65 5.83 -0.95 13.90
C ILE A 65 6.36 0.27 14.64
N CYS A 66 5.81 1.47 14.38
CA CYS A 66 6.23 2.69 15.07
C CYS A 66 5.98 2.61 16.58
N LEU A 67 4.84 2.03 17.01
CA LEU A 67 4.52 1.87 18.42
C LEU A 67 5.41 0.83 19.13
N LYS A 68 5.80 -0.25 18.44
CA LYS A 68 6.59 -1.34 19.01
C LYS A 68 8.10 -1.10 18.96
N HIS A 69 8.61 -0.61 17.83
CA HIS A 69 10.04 -0.50 17.53
C HIS A 69 10.52 0.94 17.36
N GLY A 70 9.61 1.88 17.07
CA GLY A 70 9.92 3.28 16.80
C GLY A 70 10.36 3.54 15.36
N LYS A 71 10.32 4.81 14.94
CA LYS A 71 10.62 5.22 13.55
C LYS A 71 12.07 5.09 13.10
N ALA A 72 13.00 4.98 14.05
CA ALA A 72 14.42 4.81 13.74
C ALA A 72 14.80 3.33 13.55
N SER A 73 13.84 2.41 13.72
CA SER A 73 14.11 0.98 13.72
C SER A 73 14.38 0.43 12.31
N ALA A 74 14.89 -0.80 12.26
CA ALA A 74 15.08 -1.50 11.00
C ALA A 74 13.71 -1.89 10.39
N GLU A 75 12.80 -2.35 11.24
CA GLU A 75 11.44 -2.75 10.87
C GLU A 75 10.65 -1.59 10.23
N TRP A 76 10.82 -0.37 10.73
CA TRP A 76 10.21 0.81 10.11
C TRP A 76 10.76 1.05 8.71
N ARG A 77 12.08 0.93 8.52
CA ARG A 77 12.72 1.06 7.20
C ARG A 77 12.29 -0.04 6.24
N GLU A 78 12.23 -1.28 6.69
CA GLU A 78 11.74 -2.41 5.88
C GLU A 78 10.28 -2.21 5.44
N ALA A 79 9.42 -1.67 6.31
CA ALA A 79 8.05 -1.35 5.95
C ALA A 79 7.94 -0.20 4.93
N LEU A 80 8.85 0.78 5.01
CA LEU A 80 8.96 1.85 4.00
C LEU A 80 9.43 1.31 2.66
N ASP A 81 10.43 0.44 2.65
CA ASP A 81 10.99 -0.17 1.44
C ASP A 81 9.96 -1.06 0.75
N THR A 82 9.20 -1.84 1.52
CA THR A 82 8.09 -2.67 0.99
C THR A 82 7.02 -1.81 0.32
N MET A 83 6.68 -0.66 0.92
CA MET A 83 5.73 0.28 0.32
C MET A 83 6.28 0.93 -0.96
N ASP A 84 7.55 1.30 -0.99
CA ASP A 84 8.20 1.84 -2.19
C ASP A 84 8.23 0.84 -3.32
N GLU A 85 8.55 -0.41 -3.00
CA GLU A 85 8.57 -1.50 -3.95
C GLU A 85 7.16 -1.79 -4.50
N LEU A 86 6.11 -1.69 -3.66
CA LEU A 86 4.72 -1.78 -4.12
C LEU A 86 4.34 -0.62 -5.06
N ILE A 87 4.70 0.61 -4.71
CA ILE A 87 4.41 1.78 -5.54
C ILE A 87 5.15 1.69 -6.87
N TRP A 88 6.39 1.21 -6.86
CA TRP A 88 7.18 0.97 -8.06
C TRP A 88 6.58 -0.16 -8.91
N SER A 89 6.17 -1.28 -8.31
CA SER A 89 5.70 -2.47 -9.04
C SER A 89 4.42 -2.22 -9.86
N VAL A 90 3.59 -1.27 -9.42
CA VAL A 90 2.34 -0.89 -10.11
C VAL A 90 2.49 0.33 -11.02
N GLY A 91 3.69 0.91 -11.10
CA GLY A 91 4.03 1.96 -12.06
C GLY A 91 4.17 1.43 -13.50
N PRO A 92 4.23 2.34 -14.49
CA PRO A 92 4.56 1.96 -15.86
C PRO A 92 6.02 1.47 -15.96
N HIS A 93 6.24 0.35 -16.66
CA HIS A 93 7.56 -0.28 -16.86
C HIS A 93 7.80 -0.50 -18.35
N ASP A 94 8.22 0.56 -19.04
CA ASP A 94 8.28 0.60 -20.51
C ASP A 94 9.48 -0.17 -21.10
N ASP A 95 10.42 -0.63 -20.27
CA ASP A 95 11.65 -1.31 -20.73
C ASP A 95 11.74 -2.80 -20.30
N PRO A 96 12.36 -3.67 -21.12
CA PRO A 96 12.54 -5.09 -20.81
C PRO A 96 13.27 -5.38 -19.49
N LEU A 97 14.18 -4.49 -19.05
CA LEU A 97 15.04 -4.72 -17.90
C LEU A 97 14.26 -4.47 -16.60
N SER A 98 13.45 -3.40 -16.55
CA SER A 98 12.50 -3.13 -15.46
C SER A 98 11.46 -4.25 -15.33
N ARG A 99 11.03 -4.85 -16.45
CA ARG A 99 10.13 -6.03 -16.44
C ARG A 99 10.78 -7.26 -15.80
N GLN A 100 12.05 -7.53 -16.12
CA GLN A 100 12.79 -8.62 -15.46
C GLN A 100 12.92 -8.36 -13.96
N GLN A 101 13.29 -7.13 -13.58
CA GLN A 101 13.38 -6.73 -12.18
C GLN A 101 12.04 -6.89 -11.45
N LEU A 102 10.92 -6.58 -12.10
CA LEU A 102 9.58 -6.76 -11.54
C LEU A 102 9.32 -8.24 -11.22
N LEU A 103 9.60 -9.15 -12.15
CA LEU A 103 9.38 -10.59 -11.94
C LEU A 103 10.27 -11.17 -10.84
N GLU A 104 11.48 -10.65 -10.67
CA GLU A 104 12.40 -11.06 -9.60
C GLU A 104 11.98 -10.53 -8.23
N ARG A 105 11.40 -9.31 -8.18
CA ARG A 105 11.06 -8.60 -6.95
C ARG A 105 9.66 -8.90 -6.40
N VAL A 106 8.68 -9.08 -7.29
CA VAL A 106 7.28 -9.31 -6.91
C VAL A 106 7.12 -10.45 -5.89
N PRO A 107 7.74 -11.64 -6.04
CA PRO A 107 7.58 -12.71 -5.05
C PRO A 107 8.02 -12.30 -3.64
N GLY A 108 9.13 -11.54 -3.53
CA GLY A 108 9.63 -11.00 -2.26
C GLY A 108 8.68 -9.96 -1.67
N LEU A 109 8.22 -9.03 -2.51
CA LEU A 109 7.23 -8.01 -2.15
C LEU A 109 5.93 -8.64 -1.62
N LEU A 110 5.37 -9.61 -2.35
CA LEU A 110 4.11 -10.27 -1.95
C LEU A 110 4.25 -10.97 -0.60
N LYS A 111 5.41 -11.59 -0.35
CA LYS A 111 5.71 -12.23 0.93
C LYS A 111 5.77 -11.19 2.06
N ALA A 112 6.51 -10.10 1.88
CA ALA A 112 6.63 -9.03 2.87
C ALA A 112 5.27 -8.38 3.19
N LEU A 113 4.46 -8.12 2.15
CA LEU A 113 3.10 -7.60 2.32
C LEU A 113 2.22 -8.56 3.13
N ARG A 114 2.27 -9.86 2.82
CA ARG A 114 1.47 -10.87 3.52
C ARG A 114 1.86 -10.97 5.00
N GLU A 115 3.16 -10.97 5.29
CA GLU A 115 3.68 -11.00 6.66
C GLU A 115 3.30 -9.74 7.43
N GLY A 116 3.44 -8.57 6.83
CA GLY A 116 3.03 -7.29 7.41
C GLY A 116 1.54 -7.25 7.74
N LEU A 117 0.67 -7.59 6.77
CA LEU A 117 -0.78 -7.61 6.95
C LEU A 117 -1.23 -8.61 8.01
N ALA A 118 -0.62 -9.79 8.05
CA ALA A 118 -0.87 -10.79 9.09
C ALA A 118 -0.48 -10.26 10.48
N SER A 119 0.65 -9.56 10.59
CA SER A 119 1.12 -8.97 11.86
C SER A 119 0.18 -7.88 12.40
N ALA A 120 -0.55 -7.21 11.50
CA ALA A 120 -1.55 -6.20 11.83
C ALA A 120 -2.97 -6.77 12.04
N ALA A 121 -3.11 -8.10 12.07
CA ALA A 121 -4.39 -8.79 12.20
C ALA A 121 -5.41 -8.37 11.13
N PHE A 122 -4.94 -8.07 9.92
CA PHE A 122 -5.81 -7.78 8.79
C PHE A 122 -6.53 -9.05 8.33
N ASP A 123 -7.74 -8.90 7.79
CA ASP A 123 -8.57 -10.01 7.39
C ASP A 123 -7.90 -10.84 6.26
N PRO A 124 -7.70 -12.16 6.45
CA PRO A 124 -7.05 -13.01 5.44
C PRO A 124 -7.83 -13.09 4.12
N PHE A 125 -9.16 -12.96 4.16
CA PHE A 125 -9.99 -12.98 2.95
C PHE A 125 -9.75 -11.72 2.11
N SER A 126 -9.87 -10.54 2.72
CA SER A 126 -9.57 -9.24 2.12
C SER A 126 -8.13 -9.17 1.59
N THR A 127 -7.19 -9.76 2.33
CA THR A 127 -5.79 -9.90 1.90
C THR A 127 -5.67 -10.72 0.61
N GLY A 128 -6.38 -11.84 0.51
CA GLY A 128 -6.42 -12.68 -0.69
C GLY A 128 -6.99 -11.95 -1.89
N GLU A 129 -8.12 -11.26 -1.72
CA GLU A 129 -8.74 -10.47 -2.81
C GLU A 129 -7.82 -9.37 -3.31
N PHE A 130 -7.10 -8.70 -2.42
CA PHE A 130 -6.09 -7.70 -2.79
C PHE A 130 -5.01 -8.33 -3.68
N PHE A 131 -4.45 -9.46 -3.27
CA PHE A 131 -3.38 -10.11 -4.02
C PHE A 131 -3.83 -10.57 -5.41
N SER A 132 -5.07 -11.09 -5.54
CA SER A 132 -5.63 -11.44 -6.85
C SER A 132 -5.80 -10.22 -7.77
N GLN A 133 -6.21 -9.08 -7.21
CA GLN A 133 -6.30 -7.83 -7.97
C GLN A 133 -4.91 -7.31 -8.37
N LEU A 134 -3.92 -7.39 -7.48
CA LEU A 134 -2.55 -6.97 -7.75
C LEU A 134 -1.88 -7.84 -8.83
N GLU A 135 -2.08 -9.15 -8.78
CA GLU A 135 -1.61 -10.07 -9.82
C GLU A 135 -2.22 -9.71 -11.18
N THR A 136 -3.53 -9.44 -11.21
CA THR A 136 -4.22 -9.01 -12.43
C THR A 136 -3.63 -7.72 -12.99
N LEU A 137 -3.29 -6.75 -12.13
CA LEU A 137 -2.62 -5.50 -12.54
C LEU A 137 -1.27 -5.76 -13.19
N HIS A 138 -0.42 -6.59 -12.57
CA HIS A 138 0.90 -6.90 -13.11
C HIS A 138 0.81 -7.63 -14.45
N VAL A 139 -0.08 -8.64 -14.56
CA VAL A 139 -0.29 -9.39 -15.81
C VAL A 139 -0.80 -8.48 -16.92
N GLN A 140 -1.73 -7.57 -16.63
CA GLN A 140 -2.24 -6.61 -17.62
C GLN A 140 -1.17 -5.62 -18.08
N GLY A 141 -0.33 -5.12 -17.17
CA GLY A 141 0.82 -4.28 -17.51
C GLY A 141 1.77 -4.97 -18.48
N LEU A 142 2.12 -6.23 -18.19
CA LEU A 142 2.97 -7.07 -19.03
C LEU A 142 2.36 -7.37 -20.41
N GLN A 143 1.04 -7.49 -20.54
CA GLN A 143 0.35 -7.80 -21.81
C GLN A 143 0.12 -6.58 -22.70
N ARG A 144 -0.18 -5.41 -22.12
CA ARG A 144 -0.43 -4.17 -22.89
C ARG A 144 0.79 -3.77 -23.73
N ASP A 145 1.99 -3.94 -23.18
CA ASP A 145 3.23 -3.61 -23.88
C ASP A 145 3.61 -4.60 -24.98
N LYS A 146 3.34 -5.90 -24.81
CA LYS A 146 3.56 -6.88 -25.89
C LYS A 146 2.76 -6.52 -27.15
N ARG A 147 1.57 -5.92 -26.97
CA ARG A 147 0.74 -5.44 -28.07
C ARG A 147 1.24 -4.11 -28.63
N GLY A 148 1.85 -3.26 -27.80
CA GLY A 148 2.56 -2.05 -28.21
C GLY A 148 3.78 -2.36 -29.08
N GLU A 149 4.66 -3.27 -28.64
CA GLU A 149 5.83 -3.76 -29.39
C GLU A 149 5.45 -4.43 -30.72
N ALA A 150 4.36 -5.21 -30.75
CA ALA A 150 3.88 -5.86 -31.98
C ALA A 150 3.24 -4.89 -32.99
N ALA A 151 2.58 -3.82 -32.53
CA ALA A 151 1.93 -2.85 -33.41
C ALA A 151 2.89 -1.89 -34.12
N VAL A 152 4.11 -1.69 -33.59
CA VAL A 152 5.16 -0.92 -34.28
C VAL A 152 5.90 -1.74 -35.34
N ALA A 153 5.80 -3.08 -35.30
CA ALA A 153 6.51 -3.98 -36.20
C ALA A 153 5.70 -4.39 -37.44
N ASP A 154 4.39 -4.11 -37.49
CA ASP A 154 3.54 -4.51 -38.60
C ASP A 154 2.78 -3.30 -39.16
N SER A 155 3.38 -2.68 -40.18
CA SER A 155 2.65 -1.79 -41.08
C SER A 155 2.66 -2.42 -42.47
N PRO A 156 1.59 -3.13 -42.85
CA PRO A 156 1.15 -3.21 -44.23
C PRO A 156 -0.09 -2.33 -44.41
N LEU A 157 -0.01 -1.58 -45.50
CA LEU A 157 -1.06 -0.77 -46.09
C LEU A 157 -2.29 -1.64 -46.46
N LEU A 158 -3.49 -1.05 -46.34
CA LEU A 158 -4.76 -1.35 -47.03
C LEU A 158 -5.86 -2.19 -46.31
N ASP A 159 -6.87 -1.44 -45.86
CA ASP A 159 -8.30 -1.49 -46.23
C ASP A 159 -9.26 -2.66 -45.83
N GLU A 160 -10.53 -2.26 -45.68
CA GLU A 160 -11.79 -3.04 -45.61
C GLU A 160 -12.32 -3.55 -44.23
N ALA A 161 -13.19 -2.71 -43.65
CA ALA A 161 -14.57 -2.97 -43.25
C ALA A 161 -15.01 -4.22 -42.41
N SER A 162 -15.40 -3.90 -41.15
CA SER A 162 -16.68 -4.29 -40.49
C SER A 162 -16.89 -5.75 -39.99
N PRO A 163 -17.93 -6.03 -39.17
CA PRO A 163 -18.10 -5.64 -37.77
C PRO A 163 -18.34 -6.85 -36.84
N GLY A 164 -18.24 -6.62 -35.53
CA GLY A 164 -18.92 -7.47 -34.53
C GLY A 164 -18.03 -8.43 -33.77
N THR A 165 -17.69 -8.04 -32.55
CA THR A 165 -17.88 -8.86 -31.35
C THR A 165 -17.86 -7.89 -30.19
N ALA A 166 -18.95 -7.84 -29.44
CA ALA A 166 -18.99 -7.22 -28.12
C ALA A 166 -18.07 -8.04 -27.20
N ALA A 167 -16.76 -7.82 -27.32
CA ALA A 167 -15.80 -8.23 -26.33
C ALA A 167 -16.02 -7.29 -25.15
N GLU A 168 -16.61 -7.85 -24.09
CA GLU A 168 -16.62 -7.27 -22.77
C GLU A 168 -15.22 -6.72 -22.49
N LYS A 169 -15.08 -5.39 -22.53
CA LYS A 169 -13.83 -4.70 -22.29
C LYS A 169 -13.27 -5.26 -20.97
N PRO A 170 -12.02 -5.74 -20.91
CA PRO A 170 -11.36 -5.96 -19.64
C PRO A 170 -11.51 -4.63 -18.90
N ARG A 171 -12.21 -4.66 -17.76
CA ARG A 171 -12.46 -3.46 -16.95
C ARG A 171 -11.09 -2.89 -16.64
N ALA A 172 -10.71 -1.83 -17.38
CA ALA A 172 -9.40 -1.24 -17.25
C ALA A 172 -9.22 -0.88 -15.78
N PRO A 173 -8.03 -1.11 -15.20
CA PRO A 173 -7.81 -0.82 -13.80
C PRO A 173 -8.08 0.66 -13.56
N VAL A 174 -8.89 0.94 -12.56
CA VAL A 174 -9.24 2.32 -12.18
C VAL A 174 -7.96 2.95 -11.63
N MET A 175 -7.30 3.72 -12.47
CA MET A 175 -6.14 4.52 -12.10
C MET A 175 -6.64 5.78 -11.41
N LEU A 176 -6.32 5.94 -10.13
CA LEU A 176 -6.64 7.13 -9.37
C LEU A 176 -5.41 8.04 -9.31
N ARG A 177 -5.61 9.30 -9.69
CA ARG A 177 -4.66 10.34 -9.32
C ARG A 177 -4.91 10.69 -7.86
N VAL A 178 -3.91 10.50 -7.02
CA VAL A 178 -3.98 10.91 -5.61
C VAL A 178 -3.78 12.43 -5.57
N VAL A 179 -4.89 13.16 -5.52
CA VAL A 179 -4.92 14.64 -5.51
C VAL A 179 -5.23 15.23 -4.13
N GLU A 180 -5.64 14.39 -3.19
CA GLU A 180 -5.98 14.77 -1.82
C GLU A 180 -5.02 14.10 -0.83
N GLU A 181 -4.77 14.80 0.28
CA GLU A 181 -4.02 14.24 1.42
C GLU A 181 -4.84 13.12 2.07
N ILE A 182 -4.17 12.00 2.31
CA ILE A 182 -4.65 10.92 3.16
C ILE A 182 -4.63 11.43 4.60
N VAL A 183 -5.79 11.41 5.24
CA VAL A 183 -5.95 11.72 6.67
C VAL A 183 -6.34 10.43 7.39
N LEU A 184 -5.57 10.03 8.40
CA LEU A 184 -5.90 8.84 9.19
C LEU A 184 -6.86 9.23 10.33
N THR A 185 -8.16 8.99 10.14
CA THR A 185 -9.19 9.30 11.15
C THR A 185 -9.06 8.44 12.41
N SER A 186 -9.36 9.05 13.57
CA SER A 186 -9.20 8.49 14.93
C SER A 186 -10.02 7.24 15.22
#